data_AF-A0A0S4UUZ9-F1
#
_entry.id   AF-A0A0S4UUZ9-F1
#
_cell.length_a   1.000
_cell.length_b   1.000
_cell.length_c   1.000
_cell.angle_alpha   90.00
_cell.angle_beta   90.00
_cell.angle_gamma   90.00
#
_symmetry.space_group_name_H-M   'P 1'
#
loop_
_entity.id
_entity.type
_entity.pdbx_description
1 polymer ?
#
loop_
_entity_poly.entity_id
_entity_poly.type
_entity_poly.pdbx_seq_one_letter_code
_entity_poly.pdbx_strand_id
1 'polypeptide(L)'
;MGMKQFPNKGLWGAVLALGWACSAAAAVDGRLWVWGNRTGPSPESTIAGSAYEGATCFTFNPPWGGTYCGWAPFYNAVFISTVPGACYTGYTYNPWNGTCGAGTPEPPPGTCTAGSVVGHPIIPATGEKVRTETDWSDSGPDPLSLTRFYRSGWANSAVSPGAGMGQVWSHSYSTKLQAAPSDAPISVIVTLPKGYARTFARAAATGAWTANDSADTLTSTASGAWVWHRAEDDSTYTFDASGKLQTQQARNGWTDTHAYNGAGQLVRVTNAFGRSLSFAYSGDNLTSITTPDGRTIQYGYDASGRLTGVTYPNGQTRAFLYENTSYPQALTGIQDETGQRWATFAYNNGRGWATSTTLAGGADAYQVDYPSAGTATVTDPLGTSRTYTYSTSQSKLAVTSGSKPSSTGESDAASRVQDAIDSA
;
A
#
# COMPACT_ATOMS: atom_id res chain seq x y z
N MET A 1 36.86 -45.05 29.95
CA MET A 1 36.90 -45.02 31.44
C MET A 1 36.96 -43.56 31.85
N GLY A 2 35.97 -43.05 32.60
CA GLY A 2 35.86 -41.65 33.01
C GLY A 2 34.55 -40.97 32.58
N MET A 3 33.45 -41.30 33.26
CA MET A 3 32.15 -40.63 33.14
C MET A 3 32.12 -39.33 33.97
N LYS A 4 31.45 -38.29 33.48
CA LYS A 4 30.80 -37.27 34.33
C LYS A 4 29.33 -37.16 33.93
N GLN A 5 28.48 -37.24 34.95
CA GLN A 5 27.04 -37.46 34.91
C GLN A 5 26.32 -36.11 34.96
N PHE A 6 25.31 -35.89 34.11
CA PHE A 6 24.25 -34.91 34.37
C PHE A 6 22.88 -35.63 34.30
N PRO A 7 22.00 -35.45 35.29
CA PRO A 7 20.79 -36.24 35.46
C PRO A 7 19.57 -35.67 34.70
N ASN A 8 18.71 -36.59 34.23
CA ASN A 8 17.23 -36.53 34.21
C ASN A 8 16.53 -35.37 33.43
N LYS A 9 15.57 -35.54 32.51
CA LYS A 9 14.74 -36.67 32.01
C LYS A 9 14.31 -36.33 30.56
N GLY A 10 14.44 -37.26 29.60
CA GLY A 10 13.34 -37.93 28.86
C GLY A 10 12.87 -37.14 27.61
N LEU A 11 12.52 -37.68 26.44
CA LEU A 11 12.30 -39.03 25.90
C LEU A 11 12.01 -38.83 24.37
N TRP A 12 12.70 -39.57 23.49
CA TRP A 12 12.45 -39.94 22.05
C TRP A 12 12.18 -38.83 21.00
N GLY A 13 12.62 -38.85 19.74
CA GLY A 13 13.17 -39.81 18.75
C GLY A 13 12.87 -39.17 17.35
N ALA A 14 13.50 -39.39 16.21
CA ALA A 14 14.50 -40.31 15.71
C ALA A 14 15.21 -39.67 14.50
N VAL A 15 16.46 -40.07 14.25
CA VAL A 15 17.20 -39.81 13.01
C VAL A 15 16.87 -40.92 12.01
N LEU A 16 16.55 -40.56 10.78
CA LEU A 16 16.57 -41.47 9.63
C LEU A 16 17.44 -40.83 8.55
N ALA A 17 18.64 -41.38 8.39
CA ALA A 17 19.54 -41.08 7.29
C ALA A 17 19.34 -42.13 6.20
N LEU A 18 19.10 -41.68 4.97
CA LEU A 18 19.31 -42.47 3.75
C LEU A 18 20.02 -41.56 2.76
N GLY A 19 21.23 -41.96 2.36
CA GLY A 19 22.07 -41.22 1.42
C GLY A 19 21.57 -41.29 -0.02
N TRP A 20 22.29 -40.64 -0.93
CA TRP A 20 22.94 -41.23 -2.10
C TRP A 20 23.67 -40.16 -2.92
N ALA A 21 24.57 -40.67 -3.76
CA ALA A 21 25.72 -40.06 -4.43
C ALA A 21 25.48 -38.78 -5.26
N CYS A 22 26.55 -37.98 -5.31
CA CYS A 22 26.77 -36.85 -6.22
C CYS A 22 27.30 -37.37 -7.57
N SER A 23 26.76 -36.88 -8.68
CA SER A 23 27.38 -36.96 -10.01
C SER A 23 27.32 -35.60 -10.69
N ALA A 24 28.47 -35.20 -11.24
CA ALA A 24 28.87 -33.85 -11.61
C ALA A 24 28.07 -33.20 -12.76
N ALA A 25 27.97 -31.86 -12.73
CA ALA A 25 27.87 -31.04 -13.95
C ALA A 25 28.34 -29.58 -13.71
N ALA A 26 29.47 -29.26 -14.35
CA ALA A 26 29.92 -28.00 -14.95
C ALA A 26 29.73 -26.65 -14.22
N ALA A 27 30.88 -26.02 -13.89
CA ALA A 27 31.00 -24.61 -13.55
C ALA A 27 30.72 -23.72 -14.78
N VAL A 28 30.00 -22.60 -14.57
CA VAL A 28 30.04 -21.43 -15.43
C VAL A 28 30.45 -20.24 -14.58
N ASP A 29 31.57 -19.63 -14.96
CA ASP A 29 32.23 -18.49 -14.32
C ASP A 29 31.30 -17.28 -14.16
N GLY A 30 31.15 -16.80 -12.92
CA GLY A 30 30.46 -15.54 -12.60
C GLY A 30 31.32 -14.67 -11.70
N ARG A 31 32.02 -13.68 -12.27
CA ARG A 31 32.67 -12.61 -11.49
C ARG A 31 31.63 -11.56 -11.09
N LEU A 32 31.44 -11.34 -9.79
CA LEU A 32 30.65 -10.23 -9.25
C LEU A 32 31.56 -9.02 -9.02
N TRP A 33 31.25 -7.88 -9.62
CA TRP A 33 31.91 -6.60 -9.34
C TRP A 33 31.14 -5.83 -8.27
N VAL A 34 31.85 -5.34 -7.24
CA VAL A 34 31.31 -4.44 -6.22
C VAL A 34 31.96 -3.06 -6.39
N TRP A 35 31.15 -2.02 -6.64
CA TRP A 35 31.60 -0.62 -6.58
C TRP A 35 31.27 -0.07 -5.19
N GLY A 36 32.27 0.48 -4.50
CA GLY A 36 32.09 1.21 -3.26
C GLY A 36 32.58 2.65 -3.41
N ASN A 37 31.75 3.64 -3.07
CA ASN A 37 32.21 5.01 -2.84
C ASN A 37 32.67 5.14 -1.38
N ARG A 38 33.95 5.47 -1.16
CA ARG A 38 34.50 5.87 0.14
C ARG A 38 35.19 7.23 0.04
N THR A 39 35.00 8.08 1.05
CA THR A 39 35.81 9.27 1.32
C THR A 39 36.39 9.19 2.76
N GLY A 40 37.72 9.09 2.91
CA GLY A 40 38.48 9.29 4.19
C GLY A 40 39.17 8.06 4.83
N PRO A 41 40.32 8.18 5.56
CA PRO A 41 41.41 7.17 5.54
C PRO A 41 41.58 6.20 6.76
N SER A 42 41.74 4.91 6.45
CA SER A 42 42.48 3.78 7.12
C SER A 42 42.11 3.30 8.56
N PRO A 43 42.49 2.07 9.00
CA PRO A 43 43.25 1.00 8.32
C PRO A 43 42.47 -0.34 8.16
N GLU A 44 43.12 -1.26 7.47
CA GLU A 44 42.67 -2.51 6.86
C GLU A 44 42.02 -3.52 7.82
N SER A 45 40.95 -4.18 7.37
CA SER A 45 40.61 -5.54 7.83
C SER A 45 40.36 -6.43 6.61
N THR A 46 41.22 -7.44 6.47
CA THR A 46 41.20 -8.45 5.41
C THR A 46 40.17 -9.52 5.77
N ILE A 47 39.15 -9.74 4.94
CA ILE A 47 38.25 -10.90 5.09
C ILE A 47 38.94 -12.10 4.42
N ALA A 48 39.33 -13.08 5.22
CA ALA A 48 39.80 -14.38 4.74
C ALA A 48 38.62 -15.37 4.71
N GLY A 49 38.17 -15.75 3.52
CA GLY A 49 37.27 -16.88 3.32
C GLY A 49 38.01 -18.01 2.63
N SER A 50 37.97 -19.22 3.21
CA SER A 50 38.32 -20.45 2.49
C SER A 50 37.02 -21.11 2.03
N ALA A 51 36.90 -21.35 0.73
CA ALA A 51 35.76 -22.04 0.14
C ALA A 51 36.02 -23.55 0.21
N TYR A 52 35.08 -24.30 0.80
CA TYR A 52 34.97 -25.73 0.58
C TYR A 52 33.67 -26.00 -0.19
N GLU A 53 33.74 -26.89 -1.18
CA GLU A 53 32.64 -27.21 -2.08
C GLU A 53 31.36 -27.60 -1.31
N GLY A 54 30.26 -26.94 -1.63
CA GLY A 54 28.90 -27.39 -1.29
C GLY A 54 28.22 -26.75 -0.07
N ALA A 55 28.86 -25.87 0.69
CA ALA A 55 28.17 -25.12 1.77
C ALA A 55 28.75 -23.72 1.96
N THR A 56 27.92 -22.69 1.83
CA THR A 56 28.26 -21.32 2.25
C THR A 56 28.05 -21.20 3.77
N CYS A 57 29.13 -21.33 4.53
CA CYS A 57 29.13 -20.95 5.95
C CYS A 57 29.28 -19.43 6.05
N PHE A 58 28.31 -18.75 6.67
CA PHE A 58 28.48 -17.36 7.11
C PHE A 58 28.78 -17.33 8.59
N THR A 59 29.86 -16.68 8.98
CA THR A 59 30.14 -16.36 10.38
C THR A 59 29.39 -15.09 10.76
N PHE A 60 28.36 -15.22 11.60
CA PHE A 60 27.78 -14.10 12.33
C PHE A 60 28.28 -14.17 13.78
N ASN A 61 28.80 -13.07 14.32
CA ASN A 61 29.32 -13.02 15.69
C ASN A 61 28.47 -12.06 16.54
N PRO A 62 27.35 -12.50 17.14
CA PRO A 62 26.60 -11.71 18.10
C PRO A 62 27.23 -11.80 19.51
N PRO A 63 26.83 -10.93 20.47
CA PRO A 63 27.47 -10.83 21.80
C PRO A 63 27.37 -12.08 22.70
N TRP A 64 26.65 -13.11 22.25
CA TRP A 64 26.50 -14.40 22.92
C TRP A 64 26.85 -15.48 21.88
N GLY A 65 28.12 -15.90 21.87
CA GLY A 65 28.72 -16.67 20.77
C GLY A 65 28.01 -17.98 20.45
N GLY A 66 27.77 -18.21 19.15
CA GLY A 66 27.31 -19.48 18.60
C GLY A 66 27.35 -19.49 17.07
N THR A 67 27.88 -20.55 16.47
CA THR A 67 27.94 -20.75 15.00
C THR A 67 26.78 -21.64 14.56
N TYR A 68 26.02 -21.21 13.55
CA TYR A 68 24.92 -21.99 12.98
C TYR A 68 25.17 -22.28 11.50
N CYS A 69 25.05 -23.55 11.11
CA CYS A 69 25.10 -24.01 9.72
C CYS A 69 23.78 -24.70 9.38
N GLY A 70 23.09 -24.24 8.33
CA GLY A 70 21.89 -24.88 7.80
C GLY A 70 21.95 -24.96 6.28
N TRP A 71 21.49 -26.08 5.71
CA TRP A 71 21.39 -26.28 4.26
C TRP A 71 20.08 -25.68 3.74
N ALA A 72 20.15 -24.74 2.80
CA ALA A 72 18.98 -24.23 2.07
C ALA A 72 19.00 -24.76 0.63
N PRO A 73 18.01 -25.56 0.18
CA PRO A 73 17.86 -25.86 -1.23
C PRO A 73 17.28 -24.62 -1.95
N PHE A 74 17.85 -24.33 -3.11
CA PHE A 74 17.62 -23.15 -3.93
C PHE A 74 16.14 -22.86 -4.20
N TYR A 75 15.65 -21.70 -3.74
CA TYR A 75 14.78 -20.77 -4.49
C TYR A 75 14.85 -19.37 -3.84
N ASN A 76 15.35 -18.42 -4.64
CA ASN A 76 15.12 -16.96 -4.64
C ASN A 76 15.33 -16.09 -3.39
N ALA A 77 16.36 -15.24 -3.51
CA ALA A 77 16.52 -13.89 -2.94
C ALA A 77 16.62 -13.76 -1.40
N VAL A 78 17.84 -13.95 -0.88
CA VAL A 78 18.24 -13.32 0.38
C VAL A 78 18.60 -11.86 0.08
N PHE A 79 17.67 -10.93 0.36
CA PHE A 79 17.99 -9.51 0.43
C PHE A 79 18.72 -9.25 1.74
N ILE A 80 20.05 -9.25 1.72
CA ILE A 80 20.83 -8.69 2.83
C ILE A 80 20.86 -7.17 2.64
N SER A 81 19.83 -6.49 3.14
CA SER A 81 19.99 -5.10 3.59
C SER A 81 20.72 -5.17 4.92
N THR A 82 21.91 -4.57 5.02
CA THR A 82 22.72 -4.53 6.25
C THR A 82 22.17 -3.56 7.31
N VAL A 83 20.90 -3.17 7.22
CA VAL A 83 20.19 -2.47 8.28
C VAL A 83 18.77 -3.05 8.41
N PRO A 84 18.40 -3.68 9.53
CA PRO A 84 17.01 -4.04 9.79
C PRO A 84 16.13 -2.78 9.73
N GLY A 85 15.17 -2.74 8.80
CA GLY A 85 14.21 -1.63 8.67
C GLY A 85 14.52 -0.55 7.62
N ALA A 86 15.59 -0.67 6.82
CA ALA A 86 15.85 0.29 5.74
C ALA A 86 15.10 -0.07 4.45
N CYS A 87 14.07 0.71 4.15
CA CYS A 87 13.37 0.68 2.86
C CYS A 87 13.97 1.66 1.86
N TYR A 88 13.75 1.41 0.56
CA TYR A 88 14.04 2.41 -0.47
C TYR A 88 13.35 3.73 -0.11
N THR A 89 14.04 4.84 -0.37
CA THR A 89 13.52 6.21 -0.27
C THR A 89 12.12 6.28 -0.91
N GLY A 90 11.07 6.45 -0.08
CA GLY A 90 9.65 6.46 -0.48
C GLY A 90 8.82 5.24 -0.20
N TYR A 91 9.40 4.29 0.51
CA TYR A 91 8.70 3.13 1.02
C TYR A 91 8.77 3.17 2.54
N THR A 92 7.64 2.96 3.20
CA THR A 92 7.59 2.77 4.64
C THR A 92 7.80 1.30 4.94
N TYR A 93 8.70 1.03 5.88
CA TYR A 93 8.93 -0.32 6.39
C TYR A 93 7.70 -0.76 7.18
N ASN A 94 7.07 -1.84 6.73
CA ASN A 94 6.03 -2.51 7.47
C ASN A 94 6.68 -3.55 8.41
N PRO A 95 6.67 -3.31 9.74
CA PRO A 95 7.31 -4.21 10.69
C PRO A 95 6.60 -5.57 10.83
N TRP A 96 5.39 -5.72 10.29
CA TRP A 96 4.55 -6.91 10.45
C TRP A 96 4.89 -8.04 9.49
N ASN A 97 5.33 -7.71 8.28
CA ASN A 97 5.66 -8.70 7.25
C ASN A 97 7.07 -8.48 6.67
N GLY A 98 7.84 -7.54 7.23
CA GLY A 98 9.19 -7.22 6.77
C GLY A 98 9.25 -6.59 5.38
N THR A 99 8.11 -6.13 4.83
CA THR A 99 8.05 -5.56 3.48
C THR A 99 8.13 -4.04 3.49
N CYS A 100 8.76 -3.52 2.45
CA CYS A 100 8.74 -2.11 2.13
C CYS A 100 7.52 -1.84 1.25
N GLY A 101 6.47 -1.28 1.84
CA GLY A 101 5.30 -0.81 1.09
C GLY A 101 5.49 0.65 0.72
N ALA A 102 4.98 1.09 -0.43
CA ALA A 102 4.74 2.51 -0.60
C ALA A 102 3.64 2.88 0.40
N GLY A 103 4.00 3.22 1.64
CA GLY A 103 3.18 4.15 2.40
C GLY A 103 3.13 5.37 1.53
N THR A 104 2.03 5.57 0.80
CA THR A 104 1.77 6.87 0.24
C THR A 104 1.28 7.67 1.43
N PRO A 105 2.10 8.55 2.04
CA PRO A 105 1.51 9.60 2.84
C PRO A 105 0.62 10.40 1.90
N GLU A 106 -0.48 10.90 2.45
CA GLU A 106 -1.36 11.77 1.70
C GLU A 106 -0.55 13.01 1.27
N PRO A 107 -0.58 13.37 -0.01
CA PRO A 107 0.09 14.58 -0.46
C PRO A 107 -0.53 15.77 0.29
N PRO A 108 0.27 16.63 0.96
CA PRO A 108 -0.28 17.82 1.59
C PRO A 108 -1.00 18.71 0.57
N PRO A 109 -1.97 19.52 1.00
CA PRO A 109 -2.58 20.53 0.14
C PRO A 109 -1.50 21.37 -0.56
N GLY A 110 -1.58 21.53 -1.88
CA GLY A 110 -0.66 22.38 -2.64
C GLY A 110 0.64 21.73 -3.12
N THR A 111 0.82 20.41 -3.04
CA THR A 111 1.94 19.73 -3.72
C THR A 111 1.83 19.81 -5.24
N CYS A 112 2.97 19.92 -5.94
CA CYS A 112 3.04 19.83 -7.40
C CYS A 112 2.34 18.57 -7.90
N THR A 113 1.27 18.74 -8.68
CA THR A 113 0.49 17.64 -9.28
C THR A 113 1.06 17.19 -10.63
N ALA A 114 1.88 18.02 -11.27
CA ALA A 114 2.40 17.76 -12.61
C ALA A 114 3.30 16.51 -12.62
N GLY A 115 2.88 15.46 -13.34
CA GLY A 115 3.60 14.19 -13.39
C GLY A 115 3.44 13.30 -12.15
N SER A 116 2.61 13.70 -11.18
CA SER A 116 2.26 12.87 -10.01
C SER A 116 1.15 11.86 -10.32
N VAL A 117 0.19 12.24 -11.16
CA VAL A 117 -0.91 11.40 -11.69
C VAL A 117 -1.22 11.83 -13.12
N VAL A 118 -1.45 10.87 -14.02
CA VAL A 118 -1.72 11.17 -15.45
C VAL A 118 -2.81 10.26 -16.04
N GLY A 119 -3.66 10.80 -16.91
CA GLY A 119 -4.52 10.08 -17.85
C GLY A 119 -5.38 8.95 -17.26
N HIS A 120 -6.51 9.24 -16.63
CA HIS A 120 -7.34 8.22 -15.95
C HIS A 120 -6.49 7.29 -15.07
N PRO A 121 -6.22 7.68 -13.82
CA PRO A 121 -4.84 7.96 -13.43
C PRO A 121 -3.91 6.74 -13.37
N ILE A 122 -2.70 6.92 -13.87
CA ILE A 122 -1.49 6.16 -13.50
C ILE A 122 -0.67 7.07 -12.60
N ILE A 123 -0.08 6.54 -11.53
CA ILE A 123 0.96 7.20 -10.73
C ILE A 123 2.30 6.82 -11.35
N PRO A 124 2.97 7.68 -12.16
CA PRO A 124 4.13 7.24 -12.92
C PRO A 124 5.34 6.96 -12.02
N ALA A 125 5.40 7.50 -10.81
CA ALA A 125 6.49 7.18 -9.88
C ALA A 125 6.47 5.71 -9.39
N THR A 126 5.28 5.13 -9.23
CA THR A 126 5.09 3.79 -8.66
C THR A 126 4.60 2.78 -9.69
N GLY A 127 4.19 3.25 -10.88
CA GLY A 127 3.54 2.46 -11.90
C GLY A 127 2.16 1.94 -11.50
N GLU A 128 1.55 2.54 -10.48
CA GLU A 128 0.26 2.10 -10.01
C GLU A 128 -0.87 2.68 -10.86
N LYS A 129 -1.78 1.82 -11.31
CA LYS A 129 -3.07 2.25 -11.85
C LYS A 129 -3.98 2.57 -10.68
N VAL A 130 -4.49 3.80 -10.63
CA VAL A 130 -5.48 4.22 -9.63
C VAL A 130 -6.77 4.66 -10.30
N ARG A 131 -7.91 4.46 -9.67
CA ARG A 131 -9.20 4.87 -10.22
C ARG A 131 -10.17 5.22 -9.09
N THR A 132 -11.02 6.20 -9.36
CA THR A 132 -12.08 6.65 -8.47
C THR A 132 -13.39 6.56 -9.22
N GLU A 133 -14.41 5.96 -8.60
CA GLU A 133 -15.77 5.82 -9.14
C GLU A 133 -16.75 6.26 -8.06
N THR A 134 -17.54 7.31 -8.28
CA THR A 134 -18.62 7.69 -7.37
C THR A 134 -19.89 6.98 -7.81
N ASP A 135 -20.41 6.10 -6.95
CA ASP A 135 -21.60 5.32 -7.26
C ASP A 135 -22.88 6.06 -6.86
N TRP A 136 -22.82 6.86 -5.80
CA TRP A 136 -23.93 7.68 -5.34
C TRP A 136 -23.45 8.83 -4.47
N SER A 137 -24.14 9.95 -4.53
CA SER A 137 -23.95 11.09 -3.64
C SER A 137 -25.29 11.74 -3.36
N ASP A 138 -25.47 12.21 -2.14
CA ASP A 138 -26.61 13.03 -1.76
C ASP A 138 -26.40 14.51 -2.10
N SER A 139 -27.50 15.26 -2.07
CA SER A 139 -27.50 16.71 -1.99
C SER A 139 -28.00 17.12 -0.61
N GLY A 140 -27.20 17.85 0.15
CA GLY A 140 -27.60 18.30 1.46
C GLY A 140 -26.49 19.05 2.18
N PRO A 141 -26.78 19.60 3.36
CA PRO A 141 -25.76 20.25 4.20
C PRO A 141 -24.64 19.26 4.54
N ASP A 142 -24.97 18.04 4.98
CA ASP A 142 -24.03 16.96 5.32
C ASP A 142 -24.22 15.76 4.38
N PRO A 143 -23.74 15.85 3.12
CA PRO A 143 -24.06 14.87 2.09
C PRO A 143 -23.30 13.56 2.33
N LEU A 144 -24.02 12.46 2.39
CA LEU A 144 -23.42 11.14 2.28
C LEU A 144 -22.98 10.89 0.83
N SER A 145 -21.87 10.18 0.64
CA SER A 145 -21.37 9.83 -0.68
C SER A 145 -20.64 8.50 -0.63
N LEU A 146 -20.94 7.66 -1.61
CA LEU A 146 -20.27 6.40 -1.81
C LEU A 146 -19.35 6.51 -3.01
N THR A 147 -18.05 6.51 -2.73
CA THR A 147 -17.00 6.52 -3.74
C THR A 147 -16.10 5.31 -3.55
N ARG A 148 -15.86 4.57 -4.64
CA ARG A 148 -14.92 3.46 -4.70
C ARG A 148 -13.55 3.92 -5.18
N PHE A 149 -12.52 3.28 -4.66
CA PHE A 149 -11.12 3.52 -5.02
C PHE A 149 -10.48 2.21 -5.43
N TYR A 150 -9.92 2.19 -6.63
CA TYR A 150 -9.08 1.09 -7.12
C TYR A 150 -7.62 1.51 -7.10
N ARG A 151 -6.76 0.57 -6.72
CA ARG A 151 -5.31 0.72 -6.77
C ARG A 151 -4.67 -0.62 -7.12
N SER A 152 -3.96 -0.70 -8.24
CA SER A 152 -3.35 -1.96 -8.70
C SER A 152 -2.26 -2.47 -7.76
N GLY A 153 -1.60 -1.59 -7.00
CA GLY A 153 -0.55 -1.95 -6.05
C GLY A 153 -1.07 -2.64 -4.78
N TRP A 154 -2.38 -2.60 -4.52
CA TRP A 154 -2.97 -3.25 -3.35
C TRP A 154 -3.02 -4.77 -3.45
N ALA A 155 -2.90 -5.35 -4.63
CA ALA A 155 -2.95 -6.80 -4.84
C ALA A 155 -1.96 -7.57 -3.94
N ASN A 156 -0.83 -6.93 -3.60
CA ASN A 156 0.22 -7.51 -2.78
C ASN A 156 0.49 -6.71 -1.49
N SER A 157 -0.40 -5.77 -1.12
CA SER A 157 -0.19 -4.85 0.01
C SER A 157 -0.99 -5.25 1.23
N ALA A 158 -0.29 -5.38 2.37
CA ALA A 158 -0.93 -5.55 3.68
C ALA A 158 -1.66 -4.30 4.18
N VAL A 159 -1.45 -3.14 3.53
CA VAL A 159 -2.03 -1.83 3.92
C VAL A 159 -3.28 -1.51 3.06
N SER A 160 -3.82 -2.48 2.32
CA SER A 160 -5.11 -2.29 1.66
C SER A 160 -6.18 -1.98 2.73
N PRO A 161 -7.01 -0.94 2.55
CA PRO A 161 -8.08 -0.64 3.48
C PRO A 161 -9.01 -1.86 3.66
N GLY A 162 -9.18 -2.68 2.61
CA GLY A 162 -9.96 -3.91 2.65
C GLY A 162 -11.41 -3.64 3.07
N ALA A 163 -12.32 -3.55 2.10
CA ALA A 163 -13.66 -3.02 2.35
C ALA A 163 -14.77 -3.94 1.79
N GLY A 164 -14.49 -5.25 1.74
CA GLY A 164 -15.36 -6.25 1.13
C GLY A 164 -15.52 -6.13 -0.38
N MET A 165 -14.65 -5.37 -1.06
CA MET A 165 -14.69 -5.20 -2.53
C MET A 165 -13.54 -5.94 -3.24
N GLY A 166 -13.04 -7.00 -2.63
CA GLY A 166 -11.84 -7.70 -3.08
C GLY A 166 -10.54 -7.04 -2.59
N GLN A 167 -9.41 -7.42 -3.21
CA GLN A 167 -8.07 -7.02 -2.76
C GLN A 167 -7.67 -5.59 -3.17
N VAL A 168 -8.13 -5.18 -4.35
CA VAL A 168 -7.66 -3.97 -5.05
C VAL A 168 -8.68 -2.83 -5.11
N TRP A 169 -9.87 -3.03 -4.53
CA TRP A 169 -10.88 -2.00 -4.37
C TRP A 169 -11.18 -1.71 -2.90
N SER A 170 -11.53 -0.46 -2.65
CA SER A 170 -12.00 0.05 -1.38
C SER A 170 -13.13 1.06 -1.60
N HIS A 171 -13.75 1.57 -0.54
CA HIS A 171 -14.77 2.63 -0.60
C HIS A 171 -14.57 3.71 0.48
N SER A 172 -15.27 4.85 0.34
CA SER A 172 -15.19 6.06 1.18
C SER A 172 -15.35 5.86 2.68
N TYR A 173 -15.88 4.72 3.13
CA TYR A 173 -16.17 4.40 4.53
C TYR A 173 -15.31 3.25 5.08
N SER A 174 -14.12 3.06 4.49
CA SER A 174 -13.19 1.98 4.84
C SER A 174 -12.04 2.41 5.76
N THR A 175 -12.15 3.60 6.37
CA THR A 175 -11.16 4.08 7.33
C THR A 175 -11.06 3.12 8.50
N LYS A 176 -9.85 2.71 8.83
CA LYS A 176 -9.58 1.78 9.94
C LYS A 176 -8.29 2.14 10.66
N LEU A 177 -8.20 1.71 11.91
CA LEU A 177 -7.03 1.87 12.75
C LEU A 177 -6.44 0.50 13.10
N GLN A 178 -5.12 0.40 13.12
CA GLN A 178 -4.38 -0.79 13.54
C GLN A 178 -3.30 -0.41 14.54
N ALA A 179 -3.25 -1.07 15.69
CA ALA A 179 -2.30 -0.81 16.76
C ALA A 179 -1.26 -1.94 16.89
N ALA A 180 0.00 -1.58 17.14
CA ALA A 180 1.18 -2.44 17.05
C ALA A 180 2.15 -2.25 18.24
N PRO A 181 2.41 -3.28 19.07
CA PRO A 181 1.61 -4.50 19.25
C PRO A 181 0.23 -4.19 19.83
N SER A 182 -0.74 -5.10 19.75
CA SER A 182 -2.13 -4.84 20.20
C SER A 182 -2.26 -4.49 21.68
N ASP A 183 -1.45 -5.11 22.53
CA ASP A 183 -1.65 -5.08 24.00
C ASP A 183 -0.85 -3.96 24.68
N ALA A 184 0.21 -3.49 24.02
CA ALA A 184 1.07 -2.40 24.48
C ALA A 184 1.56 -1.58 23.29
N PRO A 185 0.65 -0.93 22.54
CA PRO A 185 0.97 -0.36 21.24
C PRO A 185 2.01 0.73 21.37
N ILE A 186 3.03 0.66 20.52
CA ILE A 186 4.07 1.68 20.34
C ILE A 186 4.01 2.31 18.95
N SER A 187 3.23 1.72 18.05
CA SER A 187 2.89 2.25 16.74
C SER A 187 1.41 2.05 16.46
N VAL A 188 0.75 3.05 15.89
CA VAL A 188 -0.65 3.00 15.44
C VAL A 188 -0.69 3.52 14.01
N ILE A 189 -1.37 2.79 13.13
CA ILE A 189 -1.54 3.15 11.73
C ILE A 189 -3.03 3.34 11.48
N VAL A 190 -3.42 4.55 11.06
CA VAL A 190 -4.75 4.80 10.51
C VAL A 190 -4.65 4.71 9.00
N THR A 191 -5.38 3.77 8.40
CA THR A 191 -5.49 3.63 6.95
C THR A 191 -6.74 4.33 6.46
N LEU A 192 -6.56 5.28 5.55
CA LEU A 192 -7.61 6.06 4.91
C LEU A 192 -8.20 5.32 3.69
N PRO A 193 -9.38 5.72 3.18
CA PRO A 193 -10.09 5.00 2.12
C PRO A 193 -9.32 4.82 0.81
N LYS A 194 -8.46 5.79 0.48
CA LYS A 194 -7.58 5.76 -0.69
C LYS A 194 -6.26 5.01 -0.42
N GLY A 195 -6.12 4.35 0.72
CA GLY A 195 -4.93 3.59 1.14
C GLY A 195 -3.76 4.45 1.59
N TYR A 196 -3.99 5.75 1.81
CA TYR A 196 -3.02 6.57 2.52
C TYR A 196 -2.97 6.15 3.99
N ALA A 197 -1.80 6.27 4.61
CA ALA A 197 -1.62 5.91 6.01
C ALA A 197 -1.18 7.13 6.83
N ARG A 198 -1.71 7.24 8.04
CA ARG A 198 -1.17 8.09 9.11
C ARG A 198 -0.57 7.18 10.18
N THR A 199 0.70 7.40 10.48
CA THR A 199 1.42 6.62 11.48
C THR A 199 1.69 7.47 12.70
N PHE A 200 1.36 6.94 13.86
CA PHE A 200 1.64 7.50 15.17
C PHE A 200 2.59 6.56 15.89
N ALA A 201 3.64 7.11 16.50
CA ALA A 201 4.61 6.33 17.26
C ALA A 201 4.78 6.91 18.68
N ARG A 202 5.26 6.10 19.61
CA ARG A 202 5.71 6.54 20.93
C ARG A 202 6.85 5.67 21.43
N ALA A 203 7.75 6.25 22.22
CA ALA A 203 8.94 5.57 22.70
C ALA A 203 8.66 4.51 23.79
N ALA A 204 7.54 4.63 24.51
CA ALA A 204 7.13 3.72 25.57
C ALA A 204 5.60 3.66 25.67
N ALA A 205 5.06 2.58 26.27
CA ALA A 205 3.62 2.34 26.39
C ALA A 205 2.82 3.41 27.17
N THR A 206 3.50 4.30 27.88
CA THR A 206 2.90 5.42 28.62
C THR A 206 3.27 6.79 28.05
N GLY A 207 4.03 6.83 26.95
CA GLY A 207 4.44 8.06 26.28
C GLY A 207 3.33 8.68 25.44
N ALA A 208 3.51 9.97 25.11
CA ALA A 208 2.64 10.66 24.17
C ALA A 208 2.81 10.11 22.75
N TRP A 209 1.73 10.05 22.00
CA TRP A 209 1.75 9.71 20.58
C TRP A 209 2.27 10.90 19.77
N THR A 210 3.22 10.62 18.88
CA THR A 210 3.72 11.58 17.89
C THR A 210 3.31 11.11 16.51
N ALA A 211 2.62 11.95 15.74
CA ALA A 211 2.36 11.70 14.33
C ALA A 211 3.65 11.85 13.52
N ASN A 212 3.83 10.98 12.53
CA ASN A 212 4.89 11.14 11.54
C ASN A 212 4.48 12.19 10.50
N ASP A 213 5.36 13.16 10.22
CA ASP A 213 5.24 14.11 9.10
C ASP A 213 3.88 14.86 9.03
N SER A 214 3.26 15.09 10.20
CA SER A 214 1.94 15.71 10.38
C SER A 214 1.79 16.34 11.77
N ALA A 215 0.87 17.30 11.91
CA ALA A 215 0.44 17.90 13.18
C ALA A 215 -0.75 17.16 13.83
N ASP A 216 -1.16 16.02 13.26
CA ASP A 216 -2.24 15.19 13.78
C ASP A 216 -1.96 14.72 15.21
N THR A 217 -3.01 14.53 16.02
CA THR A 217 -2.89 14.00 17.38
C THR A 217 -3.68 12.71 17.55
N LEU A 218 -3.16 11.80 18.38
CA LEU A 218 -3.82 10.54 18.71
C LEU A 218 -3.85 10.36 20.22
N THR A 219 -5.02 10.00 20.75
CA THR A 219 -5.19 9.66 22.16
C THR A 219 -5.92 8.34 22.31
N SER A 220 -5.55 7.56 23.33
CA SER A 220 -6.28 6.37 23.76
C SER A 220 -7.03 6.68 25.05
N THR A 221 -8.31 6.32 25.11
CA THR A 221 -9.16 6.48 26.28
C THR A 221 -9.00 5.30 27.25
N ALA A 222 -9.49 5.44 28.49
CA ALA A 222 -9.47 4.36 29.48
C ALA A 222 -10.28 3.11 29.07
N SER A 223 -11.28 3.27 28.19
CA SER A 223 -12.06 2.17 27.63
C SER A 223 -11.37 1.46 26.45
N GLY A 224 -10.18 1.90 26.05
CA GLY A 224 -9.44 1.39 24.90
C GLY A 224 -9.85 1.98 23.55
N ALA A 225 -10.86 2.88 23.52
CA ALA A 225 -11.20 3.62 22.31
C ALA A 225 -10.09 4.61 21.92
N TRP A 226 -9.94 4.85 20.62
CA TRP A 226 -8.94 5.77 20.07
C TRP A 226 -9.62 7.03 19.54
N VAL A 227 -8.99 8.19 19.75
CA VAL A 227 -9.43 9.46 19.20
C VAL A 227 -8.28 10.05 18.39
N TRP A 228 -8.48 10.14 17.08
CA TRP A 228 -7.58 10.80 16.15
C TRP A 228 -8.16 12.16 15.76
N HIS A 229 -7.39 13.22 16.01
CA HIS A 229 -7.69 14.55 15.49
C HIS A 229 -6.77 14.83 14.29
N ARG A 230 -7.39 15.21 13.17
CA ARG A 230 -6.72 15.53 11.93
C ARG A 230 -6.57 17.04 11.81
N ALA A 231 -5.33 17.52 11.83
CA ALA A 231 -5.04 18.95 11.88
C ALA A 231 -5.42 19.69 10.58
N GLU A 232 -5.33 18.99 9.44
CA GLU A 232 -5.53 19.57 8.10
C GLU A 232 -6.95 20.13 7.88
N ASP A 233 -7.97 19.38 8.29
CA ASP A 233 -9.38 19.74 8.12
C ASP A 233 -10.10 19.99 9.45
N ASP A 234 -9.40 19.83 10.58
CA ASP A 234 -9.95 19.92 11.95
C ASP A 234 -11.08 18.89 12.18
N SER A 235 -10.96 17.72 11.56
CA SER A 235 -11.88 16.60 11.78
C SER A 235 -11.42 15.68 12.90
N THR A 236 -12.37 15.05 13.58
CA THR A 236 -12.11 14.10 14.67
C THR A 236 -12.70 12.74 14.33
N TYR A 237 -11.89 11.69 14.46
CA TYR A 237 -12.27 10.30 14.25
C TYR A 237 -12.19 9.56 15.57
N THR A 238 -13.26 8.84 15.94
CA THR A 238 -13.25 7.96 17.11
C THR A 238 -13.30 6.51 16.66
N PHE A 239 -12.46 5.66 17.21
CA PHE A 239 -12.41 4.23 16.92
C PHE A 239 -12.66 3.43 18.18
N ASP A 240 -13.26 2.25 18.06
CA ASP A 240 -13.33 1.31 19.16
C ASP A 240 -11.95 0.67 19.45
N ALA A 241 -11.87 -0.14 20.50
CA ALA A 241 -10.63 -0.83 20.88
C ALA A 241 -10.11 -1.81 19.82
N SER A 242 -10.97 -2.24 18.89
CA SER A 242 -10.60 -3.11 17.76
C SER A 242 -10.16 -2.31 16.52
N GLY A 243 -10.18 -0.98 16.58
CA GLY A 243 -9.75 -0.10 15.49
C GLY A 243 -10.83 0.17 14.44
N LYS A 244 -12.10 -0.14 14.72
CA LYS A 244 -13.23 0.20 13.83
C LYS A 244 -13.71 1.62 14.10
N LEU A 245 -13.82 2.42 13.05
CA LEU A 245 -14.29 3.80 13.13
C LEU A 245 -15.73 3.82 13.66
N GLN A 246 -15.99 4.49 14.78
CA GLN A 246 -17.33 4.68 15.34
C GLN A 246 -17.94 5.99 14.88
N THR A 247 -17.18 7.09 14.96
CA THR A 247 -17.65 8.41 14.53
C THR A 247 -16.60 9.16 13.74
N GLN A 248 -17.07 9.96 12.77
CA GLN A 248 -16.28 10.98 12.10
C GLN A 248 -17.01 12.31 12.25
N GLN A 249 -16.38 13.26 12.95
CA GLN A 249 -16.91 14.59 13.18
C GLN A 249 -16.14 15.61 12.34
N ALA A 250 -16.84 16.38 11.52
CA ALA A 250 -16.28 17.49 10.77
C ALA A 250 -16.11 18.74 11.67
N ARG A 251 -15.31 19.72 11.20
CA ARG A 251 -15.05 20.99 11.90
C ARG A 251 -16.31 21.73 12.35
N ASN A 252 -17.39 21.63 11.57
CA ASN A 252 -18.67 22.28 11.86
C ASN A 252 -19.51 21.53 12.92
N GLY A 253 -19.00 20.42 13.47
CA GLY A 253 -19.65 19.61 14.50
C GLY A 253 -20.56 18.50 13.98
N TRP A 254 -20.87 18.47 12.68
CA TRP A 254 -21.63 17.36 12.09
C TRP A 254 -20.86 16.06 12.23
N THR A 255 -21.59 15.01 12.62
CA THR A 255 -21.01 13.73 13.02
C THR A 255 -21.68 12.59 12.27
N ASP A 256 -20.89 11.87 11.49
CA ASP A 256 -21.24 10.60 10.91
C ASP A 256 -21.01 9.48 11.93
N THR A 257 -21.97 8.56 12.03
CA THR A 257 -21.89 7.37 12.89
C THR A 257 -21.83 6.11 12.05
N HIS A 258 -21.02 5.15 12.49
CA HIS A 258 -20.72 3.91 11.77
C HIS A 258 -21.09 2.71 12.63
N ALA A 259 -21.86 1.78 12.08
CA ALA A 259 -22.29 0.58 12.78
C ALA A 259 -21.78 -0.69 12.08
N TYR A 260 -21.41 -1.70 12.87
CA TYR A 260 -20.82 -2.94 12.38
C TYR A 260 -21.60 -4.17 12.86
N ASN A 261 -21.57 -5.25 12.09
CA ASN A 261 -22.12 -6.54 12.51
C ASN A 261 -21.12 -7.34 13.37
N GLY A 262 -21.55 -8.53 13.83
CA GLY A 262 -20.72 -9.43 14.64
C GLY A 262 -19.47 -9.97 13.92
N ALA A 263 -19.46 -9.98 12.58
CA ALA A 263 -18.28 -10.32 11.78
C ALA A 263 -17.33 -9.11 11.60
N GLY A 264 -17.70 -7.94 12.12
CA GLY A 264 -16.92 -6.71 12.02
C GLY A 264 -17.03 -5.98 10.68
N GLN A 265 -18.03 -6.28 9.87
CA GLN A 265 -18.32 -5.62 8.61
C GLN A 265 -19.19 -4.39 8.86
N LEU A 266 -18.89 -3.27 8.19
CA LEU A 266 -19.68 -2.04 8.26
C LEU A 266 -21.07 -2.31 7.68
N VAL A 267 -22.14 -2.12 8.44
CA VAL A 267 -23.52 -2.36 7.98
C VAL A 267 -24.33 -1.08 7.83
N ARG A 268 -23.92 0.02 8.46
CA ARG A 268 -24.62 1.30 8.36
C ARG A 268 -23.70 2.49 8.58
N VAL A 269 -23.91 3.55 7.79
CA VAL A 269 -23.38 4.88 8.06
C VAL A 269 -24.55 5.84 8.14
N THR A 270 -24.62 6.66 9.20
CA THR A 270 -25.70 7.64 9.41
C THR A 270 -25.11 9.02 9.65
N ASN A 271 -25.56 10.01 8.89
CA ASN A 271 -25.08 11.39 9.01
C ASN A 271 -25.76 12.16 10.14
N ALA A 272 -25.35 13.43 10.33
CA ALA A 272 -25.86 14.28 11.41
C ALA A 272 -27.38 14.56 11.34
N PHE A 273 -28.00 14.34 10.17
CA PHE A 273 -29.42 14.57 9.92
C PHE A 273 -30.24 13.26 9.89
N GLY A 274 -29.66 12.14 10.30
CA GLY A 274 -30.34 10.84 10.41
C GLY A 274 -30.52 10.10 9.08
N ARG A 275 -29.96 10.60 7.98
CA ARG A 275 -29.94 9.89 6.68
C ARG A 275 -28.86 8.82 6.73
N SER A 276 -29.10 7.67 6.10
CA SER A 276 -28.16 6.55 6.21
C SER A 276 -27.98 5.73 4.94
N LEU A 277 -26.75 5.26 4.75
CA LEU A 277 -26.39 4.17 3.84
C LEU A 277 -26.42 2.85 4.60
N SER A 278 -26.98 1.79 4.00
CA SER A 278 -26.95 0.43 4.56
C SER A 278 -26.15 -0.49 3.64
N PHE A 279 -25.33 -1.36 4.21
CA PHE A 279 -24.38 -2.21 3.50
C PHE A 279 -24.72 -3.68 3.76
N ALA A 280 -24.79 -4.49 2.71
CA ALA A 280 -25.10 -5.91 2.81
C ALA A 280 -23.98 -6.77 2.20
N TYR A 281 -23.71 -7.90 2.83
CA TYR A 281 -22.58 -8.77 2.51
C TYR A 281 -23.03 -10.20 2.24
N SER A 282 -22.26 -10.90 1.40
CA SER A 282 -22.28 -12.36 1.25
C SER A 282 -20.88 -12.89 1.50
N GLY A 283 -20.69 -13.58 2.62
CA GLY A 283 -19.33 -13.85 3.13
C GLY A 283 -18.64 -12.52 3.42
N ASP A 284 -17.43 -12.34 2.89
CA ASP A 284 -16.66 -11.09 3.02
C ASP A 284 -16.94 -10.07 1.92
N ASN A 285 -17.72 -10.43 0.90
CA ASN A 285 -17.98 -9.55 -0.23
C ASN A 285 -19.19 -8.64 0.02
N LEU A 286 -19.02 -7.33 -0.12
CA LEU A 286 -20.06 -6.32 -0.11
C LEU A 286 -20.90 -6.45 -1.38
N THR A 287 -22.12 -6.96 -1.27
CA THR A 287 -22.98 -7.28 -2.42
C THR A 287 -23.94 -6.16 -2.79
N SER A 288 -24.31 -5.30 -1.84
CA SER A 288 -25.18 -4.17 -2.15
C SER A 288 -25.11 -3.05 -1.13
N ILE A 289 -25.43 -1.85 -1.58
CA ILE A 289 -25.65 -0.68 -0.73
C ILE A 289 -27.04 -0.10 -1.01
N THR A 290 -27.80 0.14 0.05
CA THR A 290 -29.11 0.81 0.00
C THR A 290 -28.96 2.25 0.44
N THR A 291 -29.41 3.18 -0.42
CA THR A 291 -29.35 4.63 -0.24
C THR A 291 -30.48 5.13 0.66
N PRO A 292 -30.41 6.37 1.20
CA PRO A 292 -31.43 6.89 2.12
C PRO A 292 -32.85 6.95 1.54
N ASP A 293 -32.99 6.99 0.22
CA ASP A 293 -34.27 6.96 -0.51
C ASP A 293 -34.74 5.54 -0.90
N GLY A 294 -34.07 4.50 -0.38
CA GLY A 294 -34.45 3.09 -0.56
C GLY A 294 -33.98 2.46 -1.87
N ARG A 295 -33.26 3.19 -2.73
CA ARG A 295 -32.65 2.63 -3.94
C ARG A 295 -31.44 1.78 -3.58
N THR A 296 -31.10 0.82 -4.44
CA THR A 296 -30.01 -0.12 -4.17
C THR A 296 -29.02 -0.15 -5.32
N ILE A 297 -27.73 -0.12 -4.99
CA ILE A 297 -26.61 -0.39 -5.89
C ILE A 297 -26.13 -1.81 -5.60
N GLN A 298 -25.93 -2.62 -6.64
CA GLN A 298 -25.47 -4.01 -6.50
C GLN A 298 -24.06 -4.19 -7.06
N TYR A 299 -23.28 -5.06 -6.40
CA TYR A 299 -21.89 -5.35 -6.73
C TYR A 299 -21.73 -6.83 -7.10
N GLY A 300 -21.16 -7.07 -8.27
CA GLY A 300 -20.86 -8.42 -8.79
C GLY A 300 -19.39 -8.77 -8.66
N TYR A 301 -19.10 -10.03 -8.36
CA TYR A 301 -17.74 -10.54 -8.19
C TYR A 301 -17.53 -11.83 -9.00
N ASP A 302 -16.29 -12.08 -9.41
CA ASP A 302 -15.90 -13.39 -9.92
C ASP A 302 -15.43 -14.34 -8.80
N ALA A 303 -15.08 -15.57 -9.18
CA ALA A 303 -14.61 -16.61 -8.26
C ALA A 303 -13.31 -16.26 -7.53
N SER A 304 -12.55 -15.28 -8.04
CA SER A 304 -11.31 -14.78 -7.43
C SER A 304 -11.57 -13.57 -6.51
N GLY A 305 -12.84 -13.22 -6.28
CA GLY A 305 -13.23 -12.08 -5.44
C GLY A 305 -12.95 -10.71 -6.09
N ARG A 306 -12.73 -10.66 -7.40
CA ARG A 306 -12.53 -9.38 -8.12
C ARG A 306 -13.88 -8.76 -8.42
N LEU A 307 -14.04 -7.47 -8.14
CA LEU A 307 -15.25 -6.73 -8.48
C LEU A 307 -15.38 -6.62 -10.00
N THR A 308 -16.36 -7.29 -10.59
CA THR A 308 -16.58 -7.38 -12.04
C THR A 308 -17.72 -6.49 -12.54
N GLY A 309 -18.63 -6.06 -11.68
CA GLY A 309 -19.78 -5.26 -12.11
C GLY A 309 -20.40 -4.41 -11.01
N VAL A 310 -20.97 -3.29 -11.41
CA VAL A 310 -21.82 -2.44 -10.58
C VAL A 310 -23.12 -2.16 -11.32
N THR A 311 -24.23 -2.59 -10.74
CA THR A 311 -25.58 -2.30 -11.25
C THR A 311 -26.19 -1.16 -10.44
N TYR A 312 -26.57 -0.10 -11.13
CA TYR A 312 -27.16 1.10 -10.55
C TYR A 312 -28.68 0.96 -10.41
N PRO A 313 -29.36 1.81 -9.60
CA PRO A 313 -30.80 1.72 -9.39
C PRO A 313 -31.67 1.80 -10.65
N ASN A 314 -31.15 2.36 -11.74
CA ASN A 314 -31.82 2.43 -13.04
C ASN A 314 -31.64 1.16 -13.89
N GLY A 315 -30.99 0.12 -13.36
CA GLY A 315 -30.71 -1.15 -14.05
C GLY A 315 -29.48 -1.13 -14.96
N GLN A 316 -28.84 0.03 -15.15
CA GLN A 316 -27.62 0.11 -15.94
C GLN A 316 -26.45 -0.51 -15.18
N THR A 317 -25.57 -1.20 -15.92
CA THR A 317 -24.44 -1.92 -15.33
C THR A 317 -23.14 -1.48 -15.97
N ARG A 318 -22.17 -1.11 -15.13
CA ARG A 318 -20.77 -0.88 -15.54
C ARG A 318 -19.94 -2.10 -15.18
N ALA A 319 -19.12 -2.58 -16.10
CA ALA A 319 -18.29 -3.77 -15.88
C ALA A 319 -16.79 -3.46 -15.83
N PHE A 320 -16.06 -4.26 -15.06
CA PHE A 320 -14.64 -4.12 -14.78
C PHE A 320 -13.92 -5.40 -15.23
N LEU A 321 -12.92 -5.25 -16.10
CA LEU A 321 -12.26 -6.36 -16.80
C LEU A 321 -10.86 -6.61 -16.23
N TYR A 322 -10.50 -7.89 -16.10
CA TYR A 322 -9.21 -8.34 -15.55
C TYR A 322 -8.67 -9.49 -16.39
N GLU A 323 -8.14 -9.14 -17.56
CA GLU A 323 -7.73 -10.11 -18.59
C GLU A 323 -6.23 -10.43 -18.56
N ASN A 324 -5.45 -9.75 -17.71
CA ASN A 324 -4.02 -9.99 -17.59
C ASN A 324 -3.76 -11.24 -16.73
N THR A 325 -3.20 -12.30 -17.33
CA THR A 325 -2.92 -13.56 -16.63
C THR A 325 -1.73 -13.48 -15.68
N SER A 326 -0.75 -12.62 -15.97
CA SER A 326 0.43 -12.41 -15.12
C SER A 326 0.11 -11.55 -13.90
N TYR A 327 -0.87 -10.65 -14.03
CA TYR A 327 -1.35 -9.76 -12.98
C TYR A 327 -2.87 -9.86 -12.88
N PRO A 328 -3.40 -10.96 -12.34
CA PRO A 328 -4.84 -11.24 -12.36
C PRO A 328 -5.68 -10.23 -11.59
N GLN A 329 -5.12 -9.46 -10.66
CA GLN A 329 -5.83 -8.39 -9.94
C GLN A 329 -5.82 -7.04 -10.69
N ALA A 330 -5.10 -6.95 -11.81
CA ALA A 330 -4.95 -5.71 -12.56
C ALA A 330 -6.17 -5.45 -13.46
N LEU A 331 -6.84 -4.33 -13.24
CA LEU A 331 -7.91 -3.82 -14.08
C LEU A 331 -7.35 -3.51 -15.48
N THR A 332 -7.78 -4.25 -16.50
CA THR A 332 -7.36 -4.08 -17.90
C THR A 332 -8.36 -3.30 -18.73
N GLY A 333 -9.58 -3.09 -18.23
CA GLY A 333 -10.55 -2.23 -18.89
C GLY A 333 -11.84 -2.03 -18.13
N ILE A 334 -12.65 -1.11 -18.63
CA ILE A 334 -13.98 -0.80 -18.13
C ILE A 334 -14.94 -0.84 -19.32
N GLN A 335 -16.06 -1.52 -19.16
CA GLN A 335 -17.19 -1.41 -20.07
C GLN A 335 -18.23 -0.46 -19.48
N ASP A 336 -18.71 0.47 -20.31
CA ASP A 336 -19.78 1.39 -19.94
C ASP A 336 -21.14 0.69 -19.88
N GLU A 337 -22.17 1.47 -19.58
CA GLU A 337 -23.55 1.02 -19.42
C GLU A 337 -24.17 0.47 -20.71
N THR A 338 -23.52 0.67 -21.87
CA THR A 338 -23.93 0.09 -23.16
C THR A 338 -23.22 -1.23 -23.47
N GLY A 339 -22.32 -1.68 -22.59
CA GLY A 339 -21.49 -2.87 -22.78
C GLY A 339 -20.26 -2.64 -23.67
N GLN A 340 -20.04 -1.41 -24.15
CA GLN A 340 -18.88 -1.06 -24.95
C GLN A 340 -17.67 -0.82 -24.06
N ARG A 341 -16.48 -1.23 -24.51
CA ARG A 341 -15.23 -0.99 -23.79
C ARG A 341 -14.89 0.50 -23.85
N TRP A 342 -15.14 1.20 -22.75
CA TRP A 342 -14.90 2.63 -22.59
C TRP A 342 -13.45 2.96 -22.27
N ALA A 343 -12.74 2.10 -21.52
CA ALA A 343 -11.34 2.31 -21.18
C ALA A 343 -10.52 1.02 -21.27
N THR A 344 -9.24 1.17 -21.61
CA THR A 344 -8.25 0.11 -21.70
C THR A 344 -6.98 0.51 -20.96
N PHE A 345 -6.44 -0.43 -20.17
CA PHE A 345 -5.21 -0.23 -19.40
C PHE A 345 -4.25 -1.39 -19.67
N ALA A 346 -2.98 -1.07 -19.91
CA ALA A 346 -1.93 -2.07 -20.10
C ALA A 346 -0.89 -2.01 -18.98
N TYR A 347 -0.18 -3.12 -18.80
CA TYR A 347 0.82 -3.28 -17.74
C TYR A 347 2.06 -3.97 -18.31
N ASN A 348 3.24 -3.65 -17.76
CA ASN A 348 4.47 -4.33 -18.13
C ASN A 348 4.55 -5.75 -17.55
N ASN A 349 5.27 -6.64 -18.24
CA ASN A 349 5.39 -8.04 -17.83
C ASN A 349 6.29 -8.25 -16.59
N GLY A 350 7.15 -7.29 -16.25
CA GLY A 350 8.16 -7.46 -15.19
C GLY A 350 7.71 -7.08 -13.78
N ARG A 351 6.91 -6.00 -13.62
CA ARG A 351 6.52 -5.47 -12.30
C ARG A 351 5.01 -5.23 -12.14
N GLY A 352 4.23 -5.42 -13.20
CA GLY A 352 2.80 -5.11 -13.19
C GLY A 352 2.55 -3.61 -13.10
N TRP A 353 3.49 -2.81 -13.59
CA TRP A 353 3.36 -1.36 -13.66
C TRP A 353 2.53 -0.98 -14.86
N ALA A 354 1.56 -0.08 -14.67
CA ALA A 354 0.67 0.39 -15.71
C ALA A 354 1.44 1.19 -16.75
N THR A 355 1.49 0.71 -17.98
CA THR A 355 2.22 1.34 -19.09
C THR A 355 1.32 2.15 -19.99
N SER A 356 0.00 1.91 -19.98
CA SER A 356 -0.91 2.71 -20.80
C SER A 356 -2.31 2.81 -20.23
N THR A 357 -2.99 3.83 -20.71
CA THR A 357 -4.36 4.17 -20.42
C THR A 357 -4.94 4.82 -21.66
N THR A 358 -6.08 4.35 -22.12
CA THR A 358 -6.69 4.79 -23.38
C THR A 358 -8.19 4.64 -23.30
N LEU A 359 -8.93 5.67 -23.68
CA LEU A 359 -10.37 5.62 -23.79
C LEU A 359 -10.82 5.08 -25.16
N ALA A 360 -12.11 4.81 -25.29
CA ALA A 360 -12.73 4.37 -26.53
C ALA A 360 -12.32 5.24 -27.72
N GLY A 361 -12.05 4.59 -28.86
CA GLY A 361 -11.60 5.28 -30.08
C GLY A 361 -10.18 5.83 -30.04
N GLY A 362 -9.37 5.49 -29.02
CA GLY A 362 -8.01 6.01 -28.87
C GLY A 362 -7.93 7.38 -28.21
N ALA A 363 -9.05 7.90 -27.69
CA ALA A 363 -9.09 9.16 -26.98
C ALA A 363 -8.27 9.10 -25.68
N ASP A 364 -7.72 10.24 -25.28
CA ASP A 364 -6.92 10.41 -24.05
C ASP A 364 -5.90 9.29 -23.83
N ALA A 365 -5.21 8.88 -24.90
CA ALA A 365 -4.19 7.86 -24.85
C ALA A 365 -2.89 8.40 -24.21
N TYR A 366 -2.52 7.86 -23.05
CA TYR A 366 -1.21 8.09 -22.45
C TYR A 366 -0.39 6.79 -22.45
N GLN A 367 0.92 6.95 -22.65
CA GLN A 367 1.91 5.89 -22.48
C GLN A 367 2.89 6.28 -21.38
N VAL A 368 3.36 5.31 -20.59
CA VAL A 368 4.34 5.49 -19.53
C VAL A 368 5.44 4.45 -19.66
N ASP A 369 6.66 4.93 -19.87
CA ASP A 369 7.89 4.15 -19.87
C ASP A 369 8.68 4.37 -18.59
N TYR A 370 9.43 3.34 -18.17
CA TYR A 370 10.20 3.33 -16.93
C TYR A 370 11.68 3.07 -17.22
N PRO A 371 12.43 4.08 -17.71
CA PRO A 371 13.79 3.88 -18.22
C PRO A 371 14.81 3.49 -17.14
N SER A 372 14.58 3.93 -15.90
CA SER A 372 15.44 3.64 -14.76
C SER A 372 14.66 3.79 -13.44
N ALA A 373 15.23 3.32 -12.34
CA ALA A 373 14.62 3.51 -11.02
C ALA A 373 14.47 5.00 -10.69
N GLY A 374 13.31 5.38 -10.15
CA GLY A 374 13.00 6.77 -9.79
C GLY A 374 12.76 7.70 -10.98
N THR A 375 12.56 7.16 -12.19
CA THR A 375 12.28 7.95 -13.40
C THR A 375 11.11 7.35 -14.19
N ALA A 376 10.25 8.19 -14.75
CA ALA A 376 9.21 7.78 -15.68
C ALA A 376 9.10 8.76 -16.86
N THR A 377 8.91 8.23 -18.07
CA THR A 377 8.63 9.04 -19.26
C THR A 377 7.16 8.88 -19.62
N VAL A 378 6.41 9.98 -19.60
CA VAL A 378 5.00 10.03 -19.97
C VAL A 378 4.87 10.64 -21.36
N THR A 379 4.20 9.93 -22.26
CA THR A 379 3.75 10.44 -23.55
C THR A 379 2.27 10.76 -23.46
N ASP A 380 1.90 12.00 -23.76
CA ASP A 380 0.51 12.48 -23.74
C ASP A 380 -0.25 12.16 -25.05
N PRO A 381 -1.58 12.41 -25.10
CA PRO A 381 -2.39 12.11 -26.28
C PRO A 381 -2.00 12.89 -27.54
N LEU A 382 -1.21 13.96 -27.40
CA LEU A 382 -0.67 14.75 -28.50
C LEU A 382 0.71 14.24 -28.96
N GLY A 383 1.20 13.13 -28.37
CA GLY A 383 2.50 12.53 -28.68
C GLY A 383 3.68 13.23 -28.00
N THR A 384 3.44 14.17 -27.08
CA THR A 384 4.52 14.87 -26.40
C THR A 384 5.03 14.04 -25.24
N SER A 385 6.29 13.60 -25.33
CA SER A 385 6.98 12.91 -24.24
C SER A 385 7.64 13.88 -23.24
N ARG A 386 7.46 13.58 -21.95
CA ARG A 386 8.06 14.26 -20.79
C ARG A 386 8.63 13.22 -19.83
N THR A 387 9.85 13.43 -19.37
CA THR A 387 10.52 12.55 -18.41
C THR A 387 10.57 13.23 -17.07
N TYR A 388 10.10 12.53 -16.04
CA TYR A 388 10.06 12.99 -14.66
C TYR A 388 11.02 12.18 -13.81
N THR A 389 11.69 12.85 -12.89
CA THR A 389 12.47 12.20 -11.83
C THR A 389 11.76 12.35 -10.49
N TYR A 390 11.89 11.34 -9.66
CA TYR A 390 11.21 11.24 -8.39
C TYR A 390 12.19 10.99 -7.26
N SER A 391 11.93 11.61 -6.11
CA SER A 391 12.59 11.32 -4.84
C SER A 391 11.54 11.29 -3.74
N THR A 392 11.96 11.14 -2.48
CA THR A 392 11.06 11.38 -1.35
C THR A 392 11.58 12.38 -0.37
N SER A 393 10.67 13.21 0.13
CA SER A 393 10.90 14.23 1.13
C SER A 393 9.89 14.00 2.26
N GLN A 394 10.36 13.89 3.50
CA GLN A 394 9.52 13.58 4.68
C GLN A 394 8.60 12.36 4.45
N SER A 395 9.18 11.26 3.96
CA SER A 395 8.46 10.03 3.60
C SER A 395 7.42 10.18 2.47
N LYS A 396 7.27 11.37 1.87
CA LYS A 396 6.31 11.67 0.80
C LYS A 396 6.97 11.60 -0.57
N LEU A 397 6.26 11.03 -1.54
CA LEU A 397 6.68 11.02 -2.93
C LEU A 397 6.75 12.46 -3.46
N ALA A 398 7.86 12.80 -4.10
CA ALA A 398 8.09 14.11 -4.68
C ALA A 398 8.59 14.01 -6.12
N VAL A 399 8.06 14.85 -7.00
CA VAL A 399 8.63 15.09 -8.33
C VAL A 399 9.78 16.07 -8.18
N THR A 400 11.00 15.68 -8.55
CA THR A 400 12.20 16.51 -8.40
C THR A 400 12.59 17.25 -9.66
N SER A 401 12.23 16.73 -10.84
CA SER A 401 12.43 17.44 -12.10
C SER A 401 11.51 16.89 -13.20
N GLY A 402 11.34 17.68 -14.26
CA GLY A 402 10.66 17.29 -15.49
C GLY A 402 11.43 17.80 -16.71
N SER A 403 11.52 17.01 -17.78
CA SER A 403 12.28 17.39 -18.99
C SER A 403 11.63 18.50 -19.82
N LYS A 404 10.34 18.78 -19.59
CA LYS A 404 9.56 19.85 -20.21
C LYS A 404 8.50 20.39 -19.25
N PRO A 405 8.01 21.62 -19.44
CA PRO A 405 6.87 22.17 -18.69
C PRO A 405 5.61 21.31 -18.84
N SER A 406 4.72 21.38 -17.84
CA SER A 406 3.43 20.69 -17.87
C SER A 406 2.56 21.18 -19.05
N SER A 407 1.83 20.28 -19.70
CA SER A 407 0.85 20.63 -20.74
C SER A 407 -0.40 21.32 -20.20
N THR A 408 -0.72 21.15 -18.92
CA THR A 408 -1.93 21.67 -18.27
C THR A 408 -1.71 23.00 -17.54
N GLY A 409 -0.55 23.65 -17.71
CA GLY A 409 -0.21 24.89 -17.01
C GLY A 409 0.02 24.72 -15.51
N GLU A 410 0.07 23.48 -15.02
CA GLU A 410 0.46 23.17 -13.65
C GLU A 410 1.89 23.63 -13.37
N SER A 411 2.14 24.18 -12.18
CA SER A 411 3.46 24.60 -11.74
C SER A 411 4.43 23.43 -11.83
N ASP A 412 5.50 23.59 -12.61
CA ASP A 412 6.51 22.56 -12.81
C ASP A 412 7.37 22.36 -11.54
N ALA A 413 7.96 21.16 -11.41
CA ALA A 413 8.91 20.87 -10.34
C ALA A 413 10.15 21.79 -10.38
N ALA A 414 10.40 22.46 -11.50
CA ALA A 414 11.49 23.42 -11.66
C ALA A 414 11.21 24.79 -11.02
N SER A 415 9.95 25.15 -10.73
CA SER A 415 9.58 26.50 -10.26
C SER A 415 9.34 26.64 -8.76
N ARG A 416 9.57 25.63 -7.91
CA ARG A 416 9.48 25.80 -6.45
C ARG A 416 10.56 25.10 -5.62
N VAL A 417 11.01 25.86 -4.62
CA VAL A 417 11.57 25.36 -3.35
C VAL A 417 10.46 24.54 -2.67
N GLN A 418 10.75 23.30 -2.29
CA GLN A 418 9.92 22.57 -1.34
C GLN A 418 10.07 23.27 0.01
N ASP A 419 9.26 24.29 0.28
CA ASP A 419 9.19 24.84 1.63
C ASP A 419 8.59 23.78 2.55
N ALA A 420 9.48 23.24 3.38
CA ALA A 420 9.08 22.69 4.65
C ALA A 420 8.40 23.83 5.43
N ILE A 421 7.32 23.48 6.14
CA ILE A 421 6.66 24.29 7.16
C ILE A 421 5.69 25.34 6.57
N ASP A 422 4.40 25.00 6.50
CA ASP A 422 3.36 26.02 6.69
C ASP A 422 3.11 26.09 8.20
N SER A 423 3.89 26.93 8.86
CA SER A 423 3.63 27.41 10.21
C SER A 423 2.81 28.68 10.08
N ALA A 424 1.57 28.61 10.53
CA ALA A 424 0.82 29.77 11.02
C ALA A 424 -0.03 29.34 12.20
#